data_AF-A0A6S6TSE4-F1
#
_entry.id   AF-A0A6S6TSE4-F1
#
_cell.length_a   1.000
_cell.length_b   1.000
_cell.length_c   1.000
_cell.angle_alpha   90.00
_cell.angle_beta   90.00
_cell.angle_gamma   90.00
#
_symmetry.space_group_name_H-M   'P 1'
#
loop_
_entity.id
_entity.type
_entity.pdbx_description
1 polymer ?
#
loop_
_entity_poly.entity_id
_entity_poly.type
_entity_poly.pdbx_seq_one_letter_code
_entity_poly.pdbx_strand_id
1 'polypeptide(L)'
;MLVLEEKEENLIKKVCKDLNLTYKKLADEIGYTEGNLKNSVFKNQISKPLERAIELYLETQKLKKEIAKNKELKQVLKTLINE
;
A
#
# COMPACT_ATOMS: atom_id res chain seq x y z
N MET A 1 24.88 -25.54 14.19
CA MET A 1 24.29 -24.93 12.97
C MET A 1 23.25 -23.92 13.45
N LEU A 2 23.57 -22.64 13.42
CA LEU A 2 22.60 -21.58 13.76
C LEU A 2 21.67 -21.42 12.57
N VAL A 3 20.42 -21.86 12.72
CA VAL A 3 19.37 -21.61 11.74
C VAL A 3 19.04 -20.12 11.85
N LEU A 4 19.45 -19.34 10.85
CA LEU A 4 19.02 -17.95 10.72
C LEU A 4 17.54 -17.99 10.29
N GLU A 5 16.64 -17.87 11.25
CA GLU A 5 15.22 -17.64 10.96
C GLU A 5 15.09 -16.37 10.11
N GLU A 6 14.68 -16.51 8.86
CA GLU A 6 14.32 -15.39 8.00
C GLU A 6 13.14 -14.66 8.65
N LYS A 7 13.44 -13.56 9.36
CA LYS A 7 12.40 -12.71 9.94
C LYS A 7 11.52 -12.20 8.82
N GLU A 8 10.26 -12.63 8.84
CA GLU A 8 9.20 -12.15 7.96
C GLU A 8 9.23 -10.61 7.92
N GLU A 9 9.36 -10.05 6.71
CA GLU A 9 9.52 -8.62 6.52
C GLU A 9 8.28 -7.87 7.01
N ASN A 10 8.47 -6.89 7.90
CA ASN A 10 7.39 -6.09 8.45
C ASN A 10 6.50 -5.50 7.33
N LEU A 11 5.17 -5.63 7.46
CA LEU A 11 4.19 -5.18 6.46
C LEU A 11 4.44 -3.74 5.98
N ILE A 12 4.81 -2.82 6.88
CA ILE A 12 5.08 -1.41 6.54
C ILE A 12 6.29 -1.28 5.62
N LYS A 13 7.36 -2.06 5.87
CA LYS A 13 8.55 -2.08 5.00
C LYS A 13 8.20 -2.55 3.59
N LYS A 14 7.48 -3.67 3.52
CA LYS A 14 7.02 -4.25 2.27
C LYS A 14 6.18 -3.26 1.46
N VAL A 15 5.15 -2.66 2.07
CA VAL A 15 4.26 -1.71 1.39
C VAL A 15 5.00 -0.47 0.90
N CYS A 16 5.90 0.09 1.72
CA CYS A 16 6.70 1.24 1.31
C CYS A 16 7.65 0.92 0.15
N LYS A 17 8.22 -0.28 0.12
CA LYS A 17 9.06 -0.75 -1.00
C LYS A 17 8.23 -0.97 -2.28
N ASP A 18 7.12 -1.71 -2.16
CA ASP A 18 6.27 -2.09 -3.31
C ASP A 18 5.62 -0.86 -3.98
N LEU A 19 5.28 0.16 -3.19
CA LEU A 19 4.65 1.38 -3.69
C LEU A 19 5.64 2.54 -3.89
N ASN A 20 6.93 2.33 -3.63
CA ASN A 20 7.96 3.37 -3.63
C ASN A 20 7.56 4.62 -2.81
N LEU A 21 7.12 4.39 -1.57
CA LEU A 21 6.67 5.41 -0.63
C LEU A 21 7.62 5.53 0.57
N THR A 22 7.73 6.72 1.12
CA THR A 22 8.37 6.92 2.43
C THR A 22 7.41 6.55 3.56
N TYR A 23 7.94 6.22 4.75
CA TYR A 23 7.10 6.00 5.94
C TYR A 23 6.24 7.20 6.27
N LYS A 24 6.77 8.41 6.09
CA LYS A 24 6.01 9.65 6.27
C LYS A 24 4.79 9.69 5.36
N LYS A 25 4.98 9.45 4.06
CA LYS A 25 3.89 9.50 3.09
C LYS A 25 2.84 8.42 3.34
N LEU A 26 3.27 7.19 3.65
CA LEU A 26 2.31 6.14 4.02
C LEU A 26 1.52 6.51 5.27
N ALA A 27 2.19 7.05 6.30
CA ALA A 27 1.55 7.47 7.54
C ALA A 27 0.50 8.56 7.29
N ASP A 28 0.85 9.57 6.50
CA ASP A 28 -0.04 10.68 6.15
C ASP A 28 -1.31 10.17 5.43
N GLU A 29 -1.17 9.23 4.49
CA GLU A 29 -2.30 8.66 3.73
C GLU A 29 -3.23 7.79 4.59
N ILE A 30 -2.71 7.14 5.63
CA ILE A 30 -3.49 6.25 6.50
C ILE A 30 -3.91 6.90 7.82
N GLY A 31 -3.61 8.18 8.03
CA GLY A 31 -4.01 8.94 9.23
C GLY A 31 -3.18 8.62 10.48
N TYR A 32 -1.90 8.27 10.31
CA TYR A 32 -0.96 8.00 11.39
C TYR A 32 0.24 8.97 11.33
N THR A 33 1.06 8.97 12.37
CA THR A 33 2.35 9.68 12.33
C THR A 33 3.46 8.75 11.85
N GLU A 34 4.51 9.31 11.23
CA GLU A 34 5.72 8.56 10.86
C GLU A 34 6.33 7.81 12.07
N GLY A 35 6.24 8.40 13.27
CA GLY A 35 6.70 7.78 14.51
C GLY A 35 5.93 6.52 14.86
N ASN A 36 4.62 6.45 14.61
CA ASN A 36 3.83 5.24 14.83
C ASN A 36 4.34 4.09 13.94
N LEU A 37 4.62 4.36 12.67
CA LEU A 37 5.13 3.36 11.72
C LEU A 37 6.55 2.93 12.08
N LYS A 38 7.46 3.86 12.37
CA LYS A 38 8.83 3.54 12.80
C LYS A 38 8.85 2.66 14.05
N ASN A 39 8.00 2.96 15.03
CA ASN A 39 7.89 2.16 16.24
C ASN A 39 7.36 0.75 15.96
N SER A 40 6.36 0.61 15.08
CA SER A 40 5.85 -0.69 14.66
C SER A 40 6.92 -1.53 13.94
N VAL A 41 7.68 -0.91 13.05
CA VAL A 41 8.81 -1.53 12.35
C VAL A 41 9.92 -1.92 13.31
N PHE A 42 10.31 -1.04 14.23
CA PHE A 42 11.37 -1.29 15.21
C PHE A 42 11.02 -2.45 16.15
N LYS A 43 9.78 -2.48 16.65
CA LYS A 43 9.27 -3.56 17.51
C LYS A 43 8.91 -4.83 16.75
N ASN A 44 8.93 -4.79 15.42
CA ASN A 44 8.41 -5.81 14.53
C ASN A 44 7.00 -6.28 14.93
N GLN A 45 6.14 -5.33 15.32
CA GLN A 45 4.78 -5.57 15.79
C GLN A 45 3.86 -4.55 15.15
N ILE A 46 2.78 -5.01 14.55
CA ILE A 46 1.74 -4.16 13.99
C ILE A 46 0.45 -4.32 14.80
N SER A 47 -0.19 -3.19 15.13
CA SER A 47 -1.50 -3.24 15.78
C SER A 47 -2.56 -3.54 14.73
N LYS A 48 -3.60 -4.29 15.10
CA LYS A 48 -4.73 -4.60 14.20
C LYS A 48 -5.33 -3.36 13.51
N PRO A 49 -5.50 -2.21 14.19
CA PRO A 49 -6.00 -0.99 13.52
C PRO A 49 -5.04 -0.45 12.45
N LEU A 50 -3.72 -0.50 12.69
CA LEU A 50 -2.73 -0.02 11.74
C LEU A 50 -2.63 -0.96 10.53
N GLU A 51 -2.66 -2.28 10.77
CA GLU A 51 -2.73 -3.29 9.72
C GLU A 51 -3.97 -3.06 8.84
N ARG A 52 -5.15 -2.89 9.45
CA ARG A 52 -6.38 -2.65 8.71
C ARG A 52 -6.35 -1.35 7.89
N ALA A 53 -5.73 -0.29 8.43
CA ALA A 53 -5.57 0.96 7.71
C ALA A 53 -4.70 0.80 6.46
N ILE A 54 -3.61 0.01 6.55
CA ILE A 54 -2.74 -0.31 5.42
C ILE A 54 -3.49 -1.15 4.37
N GLU A 55 -4.25 -2.17 4.78
CA GLU A 55 -5.06 -2.98 3.87
C GLU A 55 -6.08 -2.13 3.09
N LEU A 56 -6.80 -1.25 3.78
CA LEU A 56 -7.78 -0.36 3.16
C LEU A 56 -7.11 0.61 2.18
N TYR A 57 -5.92 1.10 2.50
CA TYR A 57 -5.13 1.92 1.59
C TYR A 57 -4.74 1.15 0.32
N LEU A 58 -4.25 -0.08 0.45
CA LEU A 58 -3.89 -0.94 -0.67
C LEU A 58 -5.09 -1.23 -1.57
N GLU A 59 -6.24 -1.58 -0.99
CA GLU A 59 -7.47 -1.83 -1.75
C GLU A 59 -7.93 -0.56 -2.47
N THR A 60 -7.84 0.60 -1.81
CA THR A 60 -8.16 1.89 -2.44
C THR A 60 -7.27 2.17 -3.66
N GLN A 61 -5.97 1.89 -3.56
CA GLN A 61 -5.03 2.06 -4.68
C GLN A 61 -5.33 1.11 -5.84
N LYS A 62 -5.69 -0.15 -5.53
CA LYS A 62 -6.13 -1.12 -6.53
C LYS A 62 -7.41 -0.68 -7.24
N LEU A 63 -8.44 -0.28 -6.49
CA LEU A 63 -9.71 0.19 -7.04
C LEU A 63 -9.52 1.43 -7.93
N LYS A 64 -8.65 2.37 -7.54
CA LYS A 64 -8.29 3.53 -8.37
C LYS A 64 -7.68 3.11 -9.72
N LYS A 65 -6.81 2.09 -9.73
CA LYS A 65 -6.21 1.54 -10.97
C LYS A 65 -7.26 0.87 -11.86
N GLU A 66 -8.17 0.10 -11.27
CA GLU A 66 -9.27 -0.54 -12.02
C GLU A 66 -10.20 0.49 -12.64
N ILE A 67 -10.56 1.54 -11.90
CA ILE A 67 -11.36 2.66 -12.43
C ILE A 67 -10.64 3.35 -13.57
N ALA A 68 -9.33 3.60 -13.46
CA ALA A 68 -8.53 4.22 -14.52
C ALA A 68 -8.55 3.37 -15.80
N LYS A 69 -8.29 2.05 -15.67
CA LYS A 69 -8.34 1.10 -16.80
C LYS A 69 -9.72 1.06 -17.47
N ASN A 70 -10.79 1.06 -16.68
CA ASN A 70 -12.15 1.08 -17.22
C ASN A 70 -12.47 2.39 -17.97
N LYS A 71 -11.95 3.52 -17.48
CA LYS A 71 -12.09 4.82 -18.17
C LYS A 71 -11.34 4.83 -19.50
N GLU A 72 -10.10 4.33 -19.51
CA GLU A 72 -9.30 4.19 -20.74
C GLU A 72 -10.00 3.31 -21.77
N LEU A 73 -10.49 2.14 -21.37
CA LEU A 73 -11.26 1.26 -22.25
C LEU A 73 -12.50 1.96 -22.82
N LYS A 74 -13.26 2.65 -21.98
CA LYS A 74 -14.45 3.41 -22.42
C LYS A 74 -14.07 4.50 -23.43
N GLN A 75 -12.92 5.14 -23.26
CA GLN A 75 -12.45 6.16 -24.19
C GLN A 75 -12.05 5.57 -25.54
N VAL A 76 -11.30 4.46 -25.54
CA VAL A 76 -10.95 3.72 -26.77
C VAL A 76 -12.22 3.30 -27.52
N LEU A 77 -13.20 2.71 -26.83
CA LEU A 77 -14.47 2.30 -27.47
C LEU A 77 -15.24 3.49 -28.05
N LYS A 78 -15.26 4.63 -27.37
CA LYS A 78 -15.89 5.85 -27.90
C LYS A 78 -15.20 6.36 -29.16
N THR A 79 -13.87 6.32 -29.21
CA THR A 79 -13.12 6.71 -30.40
C THR A 79 -13.47 5.79 -31.57
N LEU A 80 -13.50 4.47 -31.36
CA LEU A 80 -13.81 3.49 -32.41
C LEU A 80 -15.25 3.54 -32.94
N ILE A 81 -16.24 3.94 -32.12
CA ILE A 81 -17.65 4.02 -32.52
C ILE A 81 -17.97 5.35 -33.23
N ASN A 82 -17.19 6.40 -32.95
CA ASN A 82 -17.38 7.73 -33.54
C ASN A 82 -16.51 7.97 -34.79
N GLU A 83 -15.77 6.96 -35.23
CA GLU A 83 -15.15 6.85 -36.57
C GLU A 83 -16.11 6.14 -37.53
#